data_AF-A0A923DGD1-F1
#
_entry.id   AF-A0A923DGD1-F1
#
_cell.length_a   1.000
_cell.length_b   1.000
_cell.length_c   1.000
_cell.angle_alpha   90.00
_cell.angle_beta   90.00
_cell.angle_gamma   90.00
#
_symmetry.space_group_name_H-M   'P 1'
#
loop_
_entity.id
_entity.type
_entity.pdbx_description
1 polymer ?
#
loop_
_entity_poly.entity_id
_entity_poly.type
_entity_poly.pdbx_seq_one_letter_code
_entity_poly.pdbx_strand_id
1 'polypeptide(L)'
;MDNSEQERTTKMNLYERYSNYTDDQILEILRKHKDYQEVAVDVAVKIAVERHLINSEQDLLAPEFQNYKTSGFTFFPEISSEFHRKRLVGSIFRFLYLLSLLPLTYGILNYAKGEIDQTLLGVGIGLIWFSLSIFLSKTRKFFIFIPLFILLFAVSVITGYGIFKKEDFQFMDMIILVVGTLLPLYLLLYLKKLIHES
;
A
#
# COMPACT_ATOMS: atom_id res chain seq x y z
N MET A 1 -15.81 -26.05 -10.99
CA MET A 1 -14.96 -25.50 -12.07
C MET A 1 -13.66 -26.24 -11.98
N ASP A 2 -13.26 -26.88 -13.07
CA ASP A 2 -12.04 -27.66 -13.16
C ASP A 2 -10.82 -26.72 -13.20
N ASN A 3 -9.73 -27.07 -12.51
CA ASN A 3 -8.51 -26.25 -12.45
C ASN A 3 -7.94 -25.99 -13.85
N SER A 4 -8.15 -26.92 -14.78
CA SER A 4 -7.70 -26.85 -16.17
C SER A 4 -8.35 -25.72 -16.98
N GLU A 5 -9.62 -25.39 -16.70
CA GLU A 5 -10.35 -24.33 -17.40
C GLU A 5 -9.93 -22.94 -16.92
N GLN A 6 -9.66 -22.81 -15.62
CA GLN A 6 -9.24 -21.56 -15.02
C GLN A 6 -7.84 -21.16 -15.48
N GLU A 7 -6.92 -22.13 -15.61
CA GLU A 7 -5.57 -21.89 -16.12
C GLU A 7 -5.57 -21.46 -17.60
N ARG A 8 -6.39 -22.12 -18.44
CA ARG A 8 -6.56 -21.72 -19.86
C ARG A 8 -7.10 -20.30 -20.00
N THR A 9 -8.09 -19.94 -19.18
CA THR A 9 -8.68 -18.59 -19.19
C THR A 9 -7.66 -17.53 -18.78
N THR A 10 -6.87 -17.81 -17.73
CA THR A 10 -5.77 -16.93 -17.31
C THR A 10 -4.72 -16.75 -18.40
N LYS A 11 -4.30 -17.85 -19.04
CA LYS A 11 -3.31 -17.82 -20.13
C LYS A 11 -3.80 -17.01 -21.34
N MET A 12 -5.07 -17.14 -21.70
CA MET A 12 -5.66 -16.38 -22.80
C MET A 12 -5.73 -14.88 -22.50
N ASN A 13 -6.18 -14.50 -21.31
CA ASN A 13 -6.22 -13.10 -20.88
C ASN A 13 -4.82 -12.45 -20.82
N LEU A 14 -3.82 -13.20 -20.35
CA LEU A 14 -2.44 -12.73 -20.34
C LEU A 14 -1.89 -12.55 -21.76
N TYR A 15 -2.18 -13.50 -22.67
CA TYR A 15 -1.73 -13.42 -24.06
C TYR A 15 -2.32 -12.20 -24.78
N GLU A 16 -3.62 -11.95 -24.62
CA GLU A 16 -4.28 -10.77 -25.19
C GLU A 16 -3.66 -9.47 -24.65
N ARG A 17 -3.40 -9.42 -23.33
CA ARG A 17 -2.77 -8.27 -22.70
C ARG A 17 -1.35 -8.03 -23.20
N TYR A 18 -0.52 -9.07 -23.25
CA TYR A 18 0.89 -8.97 -23.63
C TYR A 18 1.07 -8.79 -25.15
N SER A 19 0.12 -9.22 -25.97
CA SER A 19 0.13 -8.97 -27.41
C SER A 19 0.10 -7.48 -27.75
N ASN A 20 -0.39 -6.63 -26.84
CA ASN A 20 -0.40 -5.18 -27.00
C ASN A 20 0.84 -4.49 -26.41
N TYR A 21 1.78 -5.23 -25.83
CA TYR A 21 3.00 -4.66 -25.25
C TYR A 21 4.05 -4.38 -26.32
N THR A 22 4.91 -3.40 -26.06
CA THR A 22 6.09 -3.12 -26.88
C THR A 22 7.17 -4.18 -26.65
N ASP A 23 8.12 -4.30 -27.57
CA ASP A 23 9.18 -5.30 -27.47
C ASP A 23 10.05 -5.09 -26.23
N ASP A 24 10.32 -3.83 -25.87
CA ASP A 24 11.02 -3.47 -24.63
C ASP A 24 10.27 -3.94 -23.38
N GLN A 25 8.94 -3.85 -23.37
CA GLN A 25 8.11 -4.30 -22.26
C GLN A 25 8.13 -5.84 -22.12
N ILE A 26 8.12 -6.56 -23.25
CA ILE A 26 8.24 -8.02 -23.26
C ILE A 26 9.63 -8.43 -22.75
N LEU A 27 10.70 -7.80 -23.25
CA LEU A 27 12.06 -8.05 -22.77
C LEU A 27 12.22 -7.70 -21.29
N GLU A 28 11.56 -6.66 -20.79
CA GLU A 28 11.56 -6.34 -19.35
C GLU A 28 10.92 -7.46 -18.53
N ILE A 29 9.78 -8.02 -18.96
CA ILE A 29 9.14 -9.16 -18.29
C ILE A 29 10.08 -10.37 -18.26
N LEU A 30 10.74 -10.67 -19.39
CA LEU A 30 11.70 -11.78 -19.47
C LEU A 30 12.93 -11.55 -18.58
N ARG A 31 13.45 -10.32 -18.48
CA ARG A 31 14.55 -9.99 -17.55
C ARG A 31 14.14 -10.20 -16.10
N LYS A 32 12.87 -9.95 -15.77
CA LYS A 32 12.32 -10.12 -14.41
C LYS A 32 11.61 -11.46 -14.21
N HIS A 33 11.83 -12.46 -15.07
CA HIS A 33 11.04 -13.71 -15.06
C HIS A 33 10.92 -14.38 -13.68
N LYS A 34 11.92 -14.23 -12.80
CA LYS A 34 11.90 -14.75 -11.42
C LYS A 34 10.85 -14.09 -10.50
N ASP A 35 10.41 -12.89 -10.84
CA ASP A 35 9.41 -12.12 -10.07
C ASP A 35 7.97 -12.37 -10.57
N TYR A 36 7.79 -13.12 -11.65
CA TYR A 36 6.49 -13.39 -12.28
C TYR A 36 6.02 -14.82 -12.02
N GLN A 37 4.71 -15.02 -12.13
CA GLN A 37 4.13 -16.37 -12.13
C GLN A 37 4.55 -17.12 -13.40
N GLU A 38 4.79 -18.43 -13.31
CA GLU A 38 5.21 -19.28 -14.43
C GLU A 38 4.32 -19.10 -15.67
N VAL A 39 3.00 -19.10 -15.50
CA VAL A 39 2.04 -18.89 -16.60
C VAL A 39 2.24 -17.56 -17.33
N ALA A 40 2.65 -16.51 -16.62
CA ALA A 40 2.93 -15.21 -17.22
C ALA A 40 4.26 -15.21 -17.99
N VAL A 41 5.28 -15.89 -17.46
CA VAL A 41 6.57 -16.08 -18.13
C VAL A 41 6.39 -16.87 -19.42
N ASP A 42 5.66 -17.98 -19.38
CA ASP A 42 5.35 -18.81 -20.56
C ASP A 42 4.71 -18.00 -21.69
N VAL A 43 3.75 -17.15 -21.35
CA VAL A 43 3.06 -16.29 -22.31
C VAL A 43 4.01 -15.26 -22.90
N ALA A 44 4.86 -14.64 -22.06
CA ALA A 44 5.87 -13.69 -22.52
C ALA A 44 6.92 -14.34 -23.43
N VAL A 45 7.39 -15.55 -23.08
CA VAL A 45 8.33 -16.33 -23.91
C VAL A 45 7.70 -16.65 -25.26
N LYS A 46 6.45 -17.11 -25.28
CA LYS A 46 5.74 -17.41 -26.52
C LYS A 46 5.67 -16.19 -27.45
N ILE A 47 5.27 -15.03 -26.93
CA ILE A 47 5.20 -13.79 -27.70
C ILE A 47 6.59 -13.32 -28.14
N ALA A 48 7.60 -13.45 -27.28
CA ALA A 48 8.97 -13.07 -27.61
C ALA A 48 9.57 -13.93 -28.73
N VAL A 49 9.27 -15.24 -28.76
CA VAL A 49 9.64 -16.14 -29.85
C VAL A 49 8.87 -15.78 -31.14
N GLU A 50 7.56 -15.56 -31.06
CA GLU A 50 6.73 -15.15 -32.21
C GLU A 50 7.23 -13.83 -32.84
N ARG A 51 7.76 -12.92 -32.02
CA ARG A 51 8.31 -11.63 -32.44
C ARG A 51 9.82 -11.65 -32.72
N HIS A 52 10.47 -12.82 -32.63
CA HIS A 52 11.92 -12.97 -32.85
C HIS A 52 12.79 -12.12 -31.91
N LEU A 53 12.31 -11.84 -30.70
CA LEU A 53 13.07 -11.16 -29.64
C LEU A 53 14.03 -12.13 -28.92
N ILE A 54 13.65 -13.40 -28.85
CA ILE A 54 14.47 -14.53 -28.40
C ILE A 54 14.23 -15.70 -29.35
N ASN A 55 15.18 -16.62 -29.46
CA ASN A 55 15.06 -17.80 -30.33
C ASN A 55 14.35 -18.96 -29.63
N SER A 56 14.59 -19.08 -28.32
CA SER A 56 14.05 -20.17 -27.52
C SER A 56 13.97 -19.79 -26.05
N GLU A 57 13.26 -20.59 -25.26
CA GLU A 57 13.24 -20.45 -23.80
C GLU A 57 14.64 -20.57 -23.17
N GLN A 58 15.56 -21.31 -23.81
CA GLN A 58 16.94 -21.47 -23.32
C GLN A 58 17.71 -20.15 -23.31
N ASP A 59 17.29 -19.16 -24.11
CA ASP A 59 17.89 -17.84 -24.15
C ASP A 59 17.71 -17.11 -22.81
N LEU A 60 16.72 -17.48 -21.99
CA LEU A 60 16.55 -16.97 -20.61
C LEU A 60 17.72 -17.32 -19.68
N LEU A 61 18.56 -18.30 -20.03
CA LEU A 61 19.77 -18.63 -19.28
C LEU A 61 20.91 -17.65 -19.56
N ALA A 62 20.78 -16.77 -20.55
CA ALA A 62 21.80 -15.79 -20.87
C ALA A 62 22.00 -14.80 -19.70
N PRO A 63 23.22 -14.27 -19.52
CA PRO A 63 23.55 -13.36 -18.41
C PRO A 63 22.65 -12.14 -18.34
N GLU A 64 22.14 -11.66 -19.47
CA GLU A 64 21.25 -10.49 -19.55
C GLU A 64 19.87 -10.71 -18.90
N PHE A 65 19.39 -11.95 -18.84
CA PHE A 65 18.14 -12.32 -18.17
C PHE A 65 18.38 -12.87 -16.76
N GLN A 66 19.57 -13.41 -16.48
CA GLN A 66 19.91 -13.96 -15.16
C GLN A 66 20.36 -12.91 -14.14
N ASN A 67 21.01 -11.84 -14.59
CA ASN A 67 21.62 -10.82 -13.73
C ASN A 67 20.65 -9.72 -13.28
N TYR A 68 19.35 -9.88 -13.48
CA TYR A 68 18.39 -8.93 -12.95
C TYR A 68 18.40 -9.01 -11.42
N LYS A 69 18.89 -7.96 -10.78
CA LYS A 69 18.84 -7.82 -9.32
C LYS A 69 17.38 -7.72 -8.93
N THR A 70 16.82 -8.77 -8.36
CA THR A 70 15.56 -8.72 -7.61
C THR A 70 15.66 -7.54 -6.65
N SER A 71 14.76 -6.57 -6.75
CA SER A 71 14.78 -5.41 -5.86
C SER A 71 14.69 -5.96 -4.43
N GLY A 72 15.76 -5.79 -3.65
CA GLY A 72 15.78 -6.26 -2.26
C GLY A 72 14.63 -5.68 -1.46
N PHE A 73 14.37 -6.26 -0.29
CA PHE A 73 13.39 -5.72 0.64
C PHE A 73 13.68 -4.24 0.91
N THR A 74 12.80 -3.36 0.46
CA THR A 74 12.87 -1.92 0.70
C THR A 74 11.63 -1.50 1.46
N PHE A 75 11.83 -0.72 2.53
CA PHE A 75 10.70 -0.16 3.30
C PHE A 75 9.83 0.77 2.46
N PHE A 76 10.35 1.31 1.34
CA PHE A 76 9.61 2.18 0.44
C PHE A 76 9.78 1.69 -1.00
N PRO A 77 8.97 0.71 -1.44
CA PRO A 77 9.11 0.14 -2.76
C PRO A 77 8.91 1.23 -3.81
N GLU A 78 9.83 1.26 -4.76
CA GLU A 78 9.80 2.17 -5.89
C GLU A 78 8.78 1.65 -6.90
N ILE A 79 7.88 2.52 -7.35
CA ILE A 79 6.81 2.15 -8.26
C ILE A 79 7.10 2.76 -9.62
N SER A 80 7.59 1.95 -10.54
CA SER A 80 7.89 2.38 -11.92
C SER A 80 6.65 2.75 -12.73
N SER A 81 5.48 2.21 -12.36
CA SER A 81 4.23 2.42 -13.10
C SER A 81 3.36 3.52 -12.49
N GLU A 82 3.14 4.60 -13.25
CA GLU A 82 2.18 5.69 -12.97
C GLU A 82 0.80 5.17 -12.51
N PHE A 83 0.29 4.13 -13.17
CA PHE A 83 -1.01 3.53 -12.85
C PHE A 83 -1.02 2.90 -11.44
N HIS A 84 0.01 2.12 -11.13
CA HIS A 84 0.16 1.48 -9.82
C HIS A 84 0.39 2.52 -8.72
N ARG A 85 1.13 3.60 -9.02
CA ARG A 85 1.34 4.74 -8.10
C ARG A 85 -0.01 5.38 -7.73
N LYS A 86 -0.82 5.77 -8.73
CA LYS A 86 -2.13 6.38 -8.51
C LYS A 86 -3.05 5.47 -7.70
N ARG A 87 -3.08 4.17 -8.03
CA ARG A 87 -3.88 3.17 -7.31
C ARG A 87 -3.45 3.03 -5.86
N LEU A 88 -2.15 2.92 -5.59
CA LEU A 88 -1.61 2.82 -4.24
C LEU A 88 -1.92 4.08 -3.41
N VAL A 89 -1.63 5.26 -3.96
CA VAL A 89 -1.94 6.54 -3.32
C VAL A 89 -3.42 6.61 -2.95
N GLY A 90 -4.32 6.19 -3.85
CA GLY A 90 -5.76 6.10 -3.55
C GLY A 90 -6.08 5.15 -2.40
N SER A 91 -5.43 3.98 -2.34
CA SER A 91 -5.59 3.03 -1.23
C SER A 91 -5.09 3.61 0.10
N ILE A 92 -3.97 4.33 0.12
CA ILE A 92 -3.45 4.98 1.33
C ILE A 92 -4.46 5.99 1.87
N PHE A 93 -5.05 6.84 1.01
CA PHE A 93 -6.08 7.79 1.47
C PHE A 93 -7.31 7.10 2.04
N ARG A 94 -7.79 6.01 1.40
CA ARG A 94 -8.92 5.24 1.94
C ARG A 94 -8.61 4.72 3.34
N PHE A 95 -7.38 4.25 3.57
CA PHE A 95 -6.95 3.82 4.89
C PHE A 95 -6.92 4.98 5.89
N LEU A 96 -6.39 6.15 5.50
CA LEU A 96 -6.39 7.34 6.36
C LEU A 96 -7.82 7.78 6.73
N TYR A 97 -8.79 7.66 5.82
CA TYR A 97 -10.20 7.93 6.10
C TYR A 97 -10.81 6.90 7.06
N LEU A 98 -10.50 5.62 6.87
CA LEU A 98 -10.96 4.57 7.79
C LEU A 98 -10.38 4.78 9.19
N LEU A 99 -9.13 5.26 9.29
CA LEU A 99 -8.49 5.51 10.57
C LEU A 99 -9.22 6.59 11.39
N SER A 100 -9.80 7.61 10.76
CA SER A 100 -10.63 8.59 11.47
C SER A 100 -11.91 8.02 12.10
N LEU A 101 -12.36 6.83 11.66
CA LEU A 101 -13.54 6.20 12.27
C LEU A 101 -13.25 5.68 13.68
N LEU A 102 -12.01 5.31 14.00
CA LEU A 102 -11.66 4.79 15.33
C LEU A 102 -11.90 5.81 16.46
N PRO A 103 -11.38 7.05 16.41
CA PRO A 103 -11.67 8.03 17.44
C PRO A 103 -13.14 8.49 17.42
N LEU A 104 -13.81 8.47 16.26
CA LEU A 104 -15.24 8.75 16.16
C LEU A 104 -16.09 7.72 16.90
N THR A 105 -15.89 6.43 16.62
CA THR A 105 -16.63 5.36 17.28
C THR A 105 -16.32 5.32 18.77
N TYR A 106 -15.05 5.51 19.16
CA TYR A 106 -14.65 5.61 20.56
C TYR A 106 -15.36 6.77 21.27
N GLY A 107 -15.39 7.96 20.66
CA GLY A 107 -16.09 9.13 21.20
C GLY A 107 -17.60 8.88 21.37
N ILE A 108 -18.24 8.28 20.36
CA ILE A 108 -19.68 7.93 20.42
C ILE A 108 -19.97 6.91 21.53
N LEU A 109 -19.09 5.91 21.72
CA LEU A 109 -19.26 4.93 22.79
C LEU A 109 -19.16 5.55 24.18
N ASN A 110 -18.29 6.55 24.36
CA ASN A 110 -18.16 7.25 25.64
C ASN A 110 -19.30 8.24 25.90
N TYR A 111 -19.94 8.76 24.86
CA TYR A 111 -21.18 9.52 25.01
C TYR A 111 -22.27 8.68 25.69
N ALA A 112 -22.40 7.42 25.30
CA ALA A 112 -23.33 6.48 25.91
C ALA A 112 -23.03 6.22 27.40
N LYS A 113 -21.80 6.48 27.86
CA LYS A 113 -21.39 6.36 29.27
C LYS A 113 -21.55 7.67 30.06
N GLY A 114 -21.99 8.75 29.41
CA GLY A 114 -22.10 10.08 30.02
C GLY A 114 -20.79 10.87 30.08
N GLU A 115 -19.72 10.38 29.45
CA GLU A 115 -18.41 11.04 29.45
C GLU A 115 -18.31 12.06 28.30
N ILE A 116 -18.89 13.25 28.52
CA ILE A 116 -18.98 14.29 27.49
C ILE A 116 -17.61 14.80 27.05
N ASP A 117 -16.65 14.94 27.96
CA ASP A 117 -15.30 15.42 27.64
C ASP A 117 -14.57 14.46 26.68
N GLN A 118 -14.64 13.15 26.95
CA GLN A 118 -14.03 12.14 26.08
C GLN A 118 -14.76 12.02 24.75
N THR A 119 -16.07 12.25 24.74
CA THR A 119 -16.87 12.31 23.51
C THR A 119 -16.38 13.41 22.61
N LEU A 120 -16.26 14.63 23.13
CA LEU A 120 -15.86 15.80 22.36
C LEU A 120 -14.45 15.64 21.80
N LEU A 121 -13.53 15.11 22.61
CA LEU A 121 -12.16 14.82 22.18
C LEU A 121 -12.13 13.76 21.07
N GLY A 122 -12.78 12.61 21.26
CA GLY A 122 -12.79 11.53 20.27
C GLY A 122 -13.41 11.95 18.94
N VAL A 123 -14.61 12.54 18.99
CA VAL A 123 -15.32 13.00 17.80
C VAL A 123 -14.56 14.12 17.11
N GLY A 124 -14.08 15.11 17.87
CA GLY A 124 -13.32 16.24 17.34
C GLY A 124 -12.04 15.80 16.64
N ILE A 125 -11.25 14.94 17.29
CA ILE A 125 -10.00 14.41 16.70
C ILE A 125 -10.29 13.64 15.41
N GLY A 126 -11.32 12.79 15.40
CA GLY A 126 -11.71 12.04 14.21
C GLY A 126 -12.14 12.94 13.05
N LEU A 127 -12.94 13.96 13.31
CA LEU A 127 -13.35 14.94 12.30
C LEU A 127 -12.18 15.77 11.77
N ILE A 128 -11.28 16.21 12.65
CA ILE A 128 -10.07 16.95 12.27
C ILE A 128 -9.18 16.07 11.38
N TRP A 129 -8.92 14.82 11.78
CA TRP A 129 -8.13 13.89 10.99
C TRP A 129 -8.74 13.62 9.61
N PHE A 130 -10.05 13.35 9.57
CA PHE A 130 -10.79 13.12 8.33
C PHE A 130 -10.70 14.33 7.39
N SER A 131 -10.93 15.53 7.93
CA SER A 131 -10.87 16.79 7.18
C SER A 131 -9.47 17.04 6.62
N LEU A 132 -8.43 16.91 7.45
CA LEU A 132 -7.04 17.03 7.03
C LEU A 132 -6.67 16.01 5.96
N SER A 133 -7.15 14.77 6.08
CA SER A 133 -6.92 13.73 5.08
C SER A 133 -7.55 14.07 3.73
N ILE A 134 -8.77 14.63 3.72
CA ILE A 134 -9.44 15.12 2.49
C ILE A 134 -8.68 16.32 1.90
N PHE A 135 -8.27 17.27 2.73
CA PHE A 135 -7.50 18.42 2.25
C PHE A 135 -6.17 17.98 1.65
N LEU A 136 -5.49 17.00 2.28
CA LEU A 136 -4.27 16.42 1.75
C LEU A 136 -4.52 15.72 0.41
N SER A 137 -5.61 14.96 0.28
CA SER A 137 -5.93 14.23 -0.95
C SER A 137 -6.18 15.17 -2.13
N LYS A 138 -6.84 16.31 -1.88
CA LYS A 138 -7.19 17.31 -2.88
C LYS A 138 -6.02 18.23 -3.25
N THR A 139 -5.30 18.75 -2.24
CA THR A 139 -4.30 19.81 -2.48
C THR A 139 -2.89 19.29 -2.65
N ARG A 140 -2.58 18.08 -2.13
CA ARG A 140 -1.23 17.49 -2.15
C ARG A 140 -0.15 18.38 -1.54
N LYS A 141 -0.54 19.36 -0.72
CA LYS A 141 0.39 20.32 -0.12
C LYS A 141 1.15 19.70 1.04
N PHE A 142 2.45 19.91 1.03
CA PHE A 142 3.37 19.42 2.06
C PHE A 142 2.98 19.88 3.49
N PHE A 143 2.52 21.12 3.63
CA PHE A 143 2.17 21.70 4.94
C PHE A 143 1.06 20.95 5.70
N ILE A 144 0.22 20.16 5.02
CA ILE A 144 -0.88 19.41 5.65
C ILE A 144 -0.38 18.13 6.35
N PHE A 145 0.80 17.63 5.99
CA PHE A 145 1.41 16.51 6.71
C PHE A 145 1.76 16.87 8.15
N ILE A 146 2.18 18.12 8.40
CA ILE A 146 2.59 18.59 9.73
C ILE A 146 1.47 18.39 10.78
N PRO A 147 0.24 18.94 10.59
CA PRO A 147 -0.82 18.74 11.56
C PRO A 147 -1.27 17.27 11.68
N LEU A 148 -1.18 16.46 10.62
CA LEU A 148 -1.46 15.03 10.70
C LEU A 148 -0.44 14.29 11.57
N PHE A 149 0.86 14.57 11.43
CA PHE A 149 1.89 13.99 12.30
C PHE A 149 1.73 14.44 13.75
N ILE A 150 1.44 15.73 13.98
CA ILE A 150 1.19 16.25 15.33
C ILE A 150 0.01 15.52 15.97
N LEU A 151 -1.10 15.37 15.24
CA LEU A 151 -2.29 14.72 15.75
C LEU A 151 -2.04 13.23 16.03
N LEU A 152 -1.34 12.52 15.15
CA LEU A 152 -0.95 11.12 15.37
C LEU A 152 -0.10 10.97 16.63
N PHE A 153 0.91 11.83 16.79
CA PHE A 153 1.80 11.80 17.94
C PHE A 153 1.05 12.13 19.23
N ALA A 154 0.21 13.17 19.22
CA ALA A 154 -0.61 13.56 20.36
C ALA A 154 -1.55 12.42 20.81
N VAL A 155 -2.27 11.79 19.88
CA VAL A 155 -3.13 10.64 20.18
C VAL A 155 -2.31 9.49 20.74
N SER A 156 -1.17 9.16 20.13
CA SER A 156 -0.31 8.06 20.59
C SER A 156 0.21 8.29 22.01
N VAL A 157 0.61 9.51 22.34
CA VAL A 157 1.09 9.87 23.69
C VAL A 157 -0.05 9.83 24.71
N ILE A 158 -1.22 10.41 24.39
CA ILE A 158 -2.37 10.44 25.29
C ILE A 158 -2.87 9.01 25.57
N THR A 159 -3.07 8.22 24.51
CA THR A 159 -3.51 6.82 24.62
C THR A 159 -2.46 5.97 25.34
N GLY A 160 -1.17 6.14 25.01
CA GLY A 160 -0.09 5.42 25.66
C GLY A 160 -0.03 5.71 27.15
N TYR A 161 -0.06 6.99 27.54
CA TYR A 161 -0.10 7.38 28.95
C TYR A 161 -1.33 6.83 29.68
N GLY A 162 -2.49 6.79 29.01
CA GLY A 162 -3.71 6.18 29.54
C GLY A 162 -3.58 4.68 29.79
N ILE A 163 -2.89 3.95 28.90
CA ILE A 163 -2.64 2.51 29.05
C ILE A 163 -1.67 2.24 30.20
N PHE A 164 -0.57 2.99 30.31
CA PHE A 164 0.42 2.80 31.38
C PHE A 164 -0.10 3.11 32.79
N LYS A 165 -1.16 3.91 32.91
CA LYS A 165 -1.77 4.26 34.19
C LYS A 165 -2.79 3.23 34.69
N LYS A 166 -3.26 2.32 33.83
CA LYS A 166 -4.22 1.30 34.24
C LYS A 166 -3.51 0.22 35.04
N GLU A 167 -4.10 -0.17 36.17
CA GLU A 167 -3.60 -1.25 37.01
C GLU A 167 -3.67 -2.61 36.28
N ASP A 168 -4.67 -2.79 35.40
CA ASP A 168 -4.84 -3.97 34.56
C ASP A 168 -4.13 -3.83 33.19
N PHE A 169 -2.82 -3.62 33.20
CA PHE A 169 -2.04 -3.54 31.96
C PHE A 169 -2.00 -4.90 31.25
N GLN A 170 -2.52 -4.96 30.01
CA GLN A 170 -2.41 -6.14 29.15
C GLN A 170 -1.40 -5.92 28.04
N PHE A 171 -0.57 -6.94 27.76
CA PHE A 171 0.39 -6.90 26.64
C PHE A 171 -0.28 -6.57 25.28
N MET A 172 -1.54 -6.98 25.12
CA MET A 172 -2.34 -6.68 23.93
C MET A 172 -2.53 -5.17 23.70
N ASP A 173 -2.69 -4.39 24.77
CA ASP A 173 -2.86 -2.92 24.67
C ASP A 173 -1.59 -2.26 24.11
N MET A 174 -0.42 -2.79 24.47
CA MET A 174 0.86 -2.33 23.91
C MET A 174 0.95 -2.63 22.40
N ILE A 175 0.55 -3.84 21.97
CA ILE A 175 0.54 -4.20 20.55
C ILE A 175 -0.38 -3.26 19.78
N ILE A 176 -1.59 -3.02 20.30
CA ILE A 176 -2.58 -2.13 19.67
C ILE A 176 -2.01 -0.71 19.56
N LEU A 177 -1.36 -0.20 20.61
CA LEU A 177 -0.72 1.11 20.57
C LEU A 177 0.40 1.17 19.53
N VAL A 178 1.32 0.20 19.55
CA VAL A 178 2.47 0.16 18.64
C VAL A 178 2.01 0.05 17.18
N VAL A 179 1.11 -0.88 16.87
CA VAL A 179 0.58 -1.06 15.51
C VAL A 179 -0.25 0.15 15.10
N GLY A 180 -1.11 0.65 16.00
CA GLY A 180 -1.97 1.81 15.78
C GLY A 180 -1.19 3.10 15.55
N THR A 181 0.04 3.22 16.06
CA THR A 181 0.93 4.35 15.79
C THR A 181 1.81 4.13 14.56
N LEU A 182 2.47 2.97 14.46
CA LEU A 182 3.44 2.70 13.39
C LEU A 182 2.80 2.58 12.02
N LEU A 183 1.62 1.96 11.92
CA LEU A 183 0.97 1.76 10.62
C LEU A 183 0.55 3.10 9.97
N PRO A 184 -0.18 4.01 10.66
CA PRO A 184 -0.46 5.33 10.12
C PRO A 184 0.78 6.17 9.87
N LEU A 185 1.79 6.07 10.76
CA LEU A 185 3.07 6.77 10.59
C LEU A 185 3.75 6.35 9.28
N TYR A 186 3.86 5.04 9.06
CA TYR A 186 4.42 4.47 7.83
C TYR A 186 3.65 4.94 6.59
N LEU A 187 2.32 4.89 6.62
CA LEU A 187 1.49 5.32 5.50
C LEU A 187 1.64 6.81 5.20
N LEU A 188 1.72 7.66 6.22
CA LEU A 188 1.96 9.11 6.04
C LEU A 188 3.36 9.38 5.46
N LEU A 189 4.39 8.68 5.94
CA LEU A 189 5.76 8.81 5.41
C LEU A 189 5.83 8.33 3.95
N TYR A 190 5.20 7.20 3.64
CA TYR A 190 5.21 6.67 2.29
C TYR A 190 4.42 7.57 1.33
N LEU A 191 3.27 8.08 1.78
CA LEU A 191 2.49 9.06 1.00
C LEU A 191 3.26 10.35 0.75
N LYS A 192 4.03 10.83 1.75
CA LYS A 192 4.92 11.99 1.59
C LYS A 192 5.97 11.72 0.49
N LYS A 193 6.60 10.55 0.50
CA LYS A 193 7.56 10.14 -0.53
C LYS A 193 6.91 10.13 -1.92
N LEU A 194 5.76 9.46 -2.06
CA LEU A 194 5.05 9.30 -3.33
C LEU A 194 4.52 10.62 -3.92
N ILE A 195 4.24 11.61 -3.09
CA ILE A 195 3.81 12.96 -3.54
C ILE A 195 5.01 13.83 -3.90
N HIS A 196 6.15 13.67 -3.22
CA HIS A 196 7.36 14.46 -3.50
C HIS A 196 8.07 14.03 -4.79
N GLU A 197 7.98 12.75 -5.15
CA GLU A 197 8.53 12.18 -6.39
C GLU A 197 7.62 12.40 -7.63
N SER A 198 6.52 13.14 -7.48
CA SER A 198 5.54 13.44 -8.55
C SER A 198 5.57 14.89 -8.97
#